data_AF-A0AAC9HS11-F1
#
_entry.id   AF-A0AAC9HS11-F1
#
_cell.length_a   1.000
_cell.length_b   1.000
_cell.length_c   1.000
_cell.angle_alpha   90.00
_cell.angle_beta   90.00
_cell.angle_gamma   90.00
#
_symmetry.space_group_name_H-M   'P 1'
#
loop_
_entity.id
_entity.type
_entity.pdbx_description
1 polymer ?
#
loop_
_entity_poly.entity_id
_entity_poly.type
_entity_poly.pdbx_seq_one_letter_code
_entity_poly.pdbx_strand_id
1 'polypeptide(L)' 'MTYAVDRLHEEVAYIAYHFHWPRSEILGLVHHERRRWVQEIAGINTRINESG' A
#
# COMPACT_ATOMS: atom_id res chain seq x y z
N MET A 1 19.47 10.94 -6.26
CA MET A 1 18.93 10.16 -5.12
C MET A 1 17.47 10.57 -4.90
N THR A 2 16.58 10.15 -5.80
CA THR A 2 15.12 10.43 -5.81
C THR A 2 14.28 9.24 -5.32
N TYR A 3 14.94 8.15 -4.90
CA TYR A 3 14.34 6.87 -4.49
C TYR A 3 13.25 6.96 -3.40
N ALA A 4 13.22 8.03 -2.61
CA ALA A 4 12.24 8.18 -1.54
C ALA A 4 10.84 8.60 -2.06
N VAL A 5 10.77 9.34 -3.17
CA VAL A 5 9.49 9.81 -3.72
C VAL A 5 8.84 8.71 -4.56
N ASP A 6 9.63 8.01 -5.38
CA ASP A 6 9.10 6.93 -6.22
C ASP A 6 8.46 5.82 -5.37
N ARG A 7 9.13 5.41 -4.29
CA ARG A 7 8.59 4.43 -3.33
C ARG A 7 7.31 4.90 -2.65
N LEU A 8 7.21 6.19 -2.32
CA LEU A 8 5.98 6.75 -1.73
C LEU A 8 4.81 6.67 -2.72
N HIS A 9 5.06 6.99 -3.99
CA HIS A 9 4.04 6.90 -5.03
C HIS A 9 3.58 5.46 -5.25
N GLU A 10 4.50 4.49 -5.21
CA GLU A 10 4.19 3.06 -5.28
C GLU A 10 3.34 2.59 -4.09
N GLU A 11 3.73 2.93 -2.85
CA GLU A 11 2.97 2.58 -1.64
C GLU A 11 1.53 3.12 -1.72
N VAL A 12 1.39 4.39 -2.13
CA VAL A 12 0.08 5.05 -2.26
C VAL A 12 -0.76 4.42 -3.36
N ALA A 13 -0.17 4.16 -4.53
CA ALA A 13 -0.88 3.54 -5.64
C ALA A 13 -1.34 2.12 -5.30
N TYR A 14 -0.51 1.33 -4.62
CA TYR A 14 -0.83 -0.02 -4.20
C TYR A 14 -2.01 -0.06 -3.23
N ILE A 15 -1.99 0.80 -2.19
CA ILE A 15 -3.10 0.90 -1.23
C ILE A 15 -4.38 1.38 -1.92
N ALA A 16 -4.28 2.42 -2.76
CA ALA A 16 -5.44 2.95 -3.49
C ALA A 16 -6.05 1.93 -4.46
N TYR A 17 -5.22 1.10 -5.09
CA TYR A 17 -5.70 0.05 -6.00
C TYR A 17 -6.50 -1.03 -5.28
N HIS A 18 -6.07 -1.43 -4.07
CA HIS A 18 -6.71 -2.54 -3.33
C HIS A 18 -7.86 -2.12 -2.41
N PHE A 19 -7.79 -0.95 -1.77
CA PHE A 19 -8.82 -0.49 -0.84
C PHE A 19 -9.62 0.71 -1.34
N HIS A 20 -9.27 1.27 -2.50
CA HIS A 20 -9.96 2.42 -3.10
C HIS A 20 -10.04 3.65 -2.19
N TRP A 21 -9.13 3.74 -1.21
CA TRP A 21 -9.01 4.93 -0.37
C TRP A 21 -8.48 6.10 -1.18
N PRO A 22 -8.96 7.32 -0.89
CA PRO A 22 -8.50 8.51 -1.59
C PRO A 22 -7.02 8.77 -1.26
N ARG A 23 -6.27 9.23 -2.25
CA ARG A 23 -4.82 9.56 -2.12
C ARG A 23 -4.52 10.44 -0.91
N SER A 24 -5.41 11.39 -0.59
CA SER A 24 -5.25 12.30 0.55
C SER A 24 -5.24 11.58 1.90
N GLU A 25 -6.10 10.58 2.09
CA GLU A 25 -6.14 9.79 3.32
C GLU A 25 -4.87 8.95 3.46
N ILE A 26 -4.42 8.33 2.37
CA ILE A 26 -3.21 7.50 2.38
C ILE A 26 -1.95 8.36 2.64
N LEU A 27 -1.90 9.58 2.08
CA LEU A 27 -0.81 10.53 2.35
C LEU A 27 -0.85 11.08 3.78
N GLY A 28 -2.02 11.11 4.43
CA GLY A 28 -2.17 11.48 5.83
C GLY A 28 -1.64 10.43 6.81
N LEU A 29 -1.51 9.17 6.37
CA LEU A 29 -0.93 8.11 7.17
C LEU A 29 0.56 8.33 7.39
N VAL A 30 1.04 8.04 8.60
CA VAL A 30 2.47 8.03 8.89
C VAL A 30 3.16 6.90 8.12
N HIS A 31 4.46 7.06 7.82
CA HIS A 31 5.17 6.12 6.95
C HIS A 31 5.10 4.65 7.42
N HIS A 32 5.12 4.41 8.74
CA HIS A 32 5.01 3.06 9.27
C HIS A 32 3.62 2.45 9.09
N GLU A 33 2.55 3.25 9.16
CA GLU A 33 1.18 2.79 8.93
C GLU A 33 0.97 2.40 7.47
N ARG A 34 1.43 3.23 6.52
CA ARG A 34 1.36 2.87 5.09
C ARG A 34 2.06 1.54 4.81
N ARG A 35 3.28 1.36 5.33
CA ARG A 35 4.02 0.10 5.14
C ARG A 35 3.31 -1.10 5.75
N ARG A 36 2.63 -0.93 6.89
CA ARG A 36 1.79 -1.98 7.48
C ARG A 36 0.65 -2.36 6.55
N TRP A 37 -0.08 -1.37 6.01
CA TRP A 37 -1.17 -1.64 5.08
C TRP A 37 -0.72 -2.35 3.81
N VAL A 38 0.43 -1.98 3.25
CA VAL A 38 1.02 -2.70 2.11
C VAL A 38 1.27 -4.18 2.46
N GLN A 39 1.79 -4.47 3.66
CA GLN A 39 2.04 -5.84 4.11
C GLN A 39 0.74 -6.64 4.31
N GLU A 40 -0.29 -6.04 4.92
CA GLU A 40 -1.60 -6.68 5.11
C GLU A 40 -2.24 -7.04 3.76
N ILE A 41 -2.24 -6.10 2.81
CA ILE A 41 -2.77 -6.33 1.45
C ILE A 41 -2.01 -7.48 0.77
N ALA A 42 -0.68 -7.49 0.84
CA ALA A 42 0.12 -8.57 0.29
C ALA A 42 -0.23 -9.93 0.93
N GLY A 43 -0.39 -9.97 2.26
CA GLY A 43 -0.77 -11.18 2.98
C GLY A 43 -2.16 -11.71 2.59
N ILE A 44 -3.13 -10.81 2.37
CA ILE A 44 -4.47 -11.17 1.86
C ILE A 44 -4.37 -11.78 0.46
N ASN A 45 -3.65 -11.12 -0.45
CA ASN A 45 -3.49 -11.60 -1.83
C ASN A 45 -2.79 -12.96 -1.90
N THR A 46 -1.76 -13.19 -1.07
CA THR A 46 -1.09 -14.49 -0.98
C THR A 46 -2.06 -15.60 -0.57
N ARG A 47 -2.86 -15.37 0.49
CA ARG A 47 -3.84 -16.37 0.96
C ARG A 47 -4.92 -16.67 -0.06
N ILE A 48 -5.41 -15.65 -0.77
CA ILE A 48 -6.41 -15.83 -1.85
C ILE A 48 -5.81 -16.67 -2.97
N ASN A 49 -4.58 -16.37 -3.38
CA ASN A 49 -3.90 -17.08 -4.47
C ASN A 49 -3.51 -18.52 -4.09
N GLU A 50 -3.28 -18.82 -2.81
CA GLU A 50 -3.04 -20.18 -2.31
C GLU A 50 -4.33 -21.01 -2.19
N SER A 51 -5.50 -20.38 -2.19
CA SER A 51 -6.81 -21.04 -2.01
C SER A 51 -7.59 -21.24 -3.31
N GLY A 52 -7.06 -20.78 -4.45
CA GLY A 52 -7.64 -20.94 -5.80
C GLY A 52 -6.89 -21.96 -6.62
#